data_AF-A0A6I1Z127-F1
#
_entry.id   AF-A0A6I1Z127-F1
#
_cell.length_a   1.000
_cell.length_b   1.000
_cell.length_c   1.000
_cell.angle_alpha   90.00
_cell.angle_beta   90.00
_cell.angle_gamma   90.00
#
_symmetry.space_group_name_H-M   'P 1'
#
loop_
_entity.id
_entity.type
_entity.pdbx_description
1 polymer ?
#
loop_
_entity_poly.entity_id
_entity_poly.type
_entity_poly.pdbx_seq_one_letter_code
_entity_poly.pdbx_strand_id
1 'polypeptide(L)' 'MRRCFDERSTAFRAAVAAAPSLDVQVPTCPEWTLFDLVQHLGEGRRFWAATVAAGPAATSPAKSASEDVQYLVEAE' A
#
# COMPACT_ATOMS: atom_id res chain seq x y z
N MET A 1 14.26 9.94 -7.16
CA MET A 1 13.17 9.20 -6.47
C MET A 1 12.46 8.21 -7.39
N ARG A 2 11.89 8.64 -8.54
CA ARG A 2 11.16 7.76 -9.48
C ARG A 2 11.90 6.47 -9.87
N ARG A 3 13.20 6.56 -10.23
CA ARG A 3 13.99 5.41 -10.68
C ARG A 3 14.09 4.27 -9.65
N CYS A 4 14.30 4.60 -8.38
CA CYS A 4 14.36 3.60 -7.30
C CYS A 4 13.02 2.87 -7.12
N PHE A 5 11.90 3.59 -7.29
CA PHE A 5 10.57 2.99 -7.23
C PHE A 5 10.33 2.01 -8.38
N ASP A 6 10.73 2.38 -9.60
CA ASP A 6 10.61 1.51 -10.78
C ASP A 6 11.53 0.29 -10.70
N GLU A 7 12.77 0.45 -10.21
CA GLU A 7 13.72 -0.64 -9.96
C GLU A 7 13.14 -1.64 -8.94
N ARG A 8 12.67 -1.16 -7.77
CA ARG A 8 12.05 -2.03 -6.75
C ARG A 8 10.77 -2.70 -7.26
N SER A 9 9.94 -1.98 -8.02
CA SER A 9 8.74 -2.56 -8.62
C SER A 9 9.08 -3.66 -9.62
N THR A 10 10.17 -3.50 -10.37
CA THR A 10 10.64 -4.51 -11.34
C THR A 10 11.19 -5.73 -10.62
N ALA A 11 12.03 -5.53 -9.60
CA ALA A 11 12.55 -6.62 -8.78
C ALA A 11 11.42 -7.42 -8.10
N PHE A 12 10.40 -6.72 -7.58
CA PHE A 12 9.23 -7.36 -6.99
C PHE A 12 8.46 -8.23 -8.00
N ARG A 13 8.16 -7.70 -9.19
CA ARG A 13 7.49 -8.49 -10.24
C ARG A 13 8.31 -9.70 -10.69
N ALA A 14 9.63 -9.56 -10.77
CA ALA A 14 10.52 -10.68 -11.10
C ALA A 14 10.49 -11.76 -10.01
N ALA A 15 10.49 -11.37 -8.73
CA ALA A 15 10.38 -12.31 -7.61
C ALA A 15 9.04 -13.06 -7.62
N VAL A 16 7.93 -12.36 -7.89
CA VAL A 16 6.60 -12.99 -8.01
C VAL A 16 6.56 -13.98 -9.17
N ALA A 17 7.12 -13.60 -10.34
CA ALA A 17 7.16 -14.48 -11.52
C ALA A 17 8.06 -15.70 -11.34
N ALA A 18 9.08 -15.61 -10.49
CA ALA A 18 9.99 -16.71 -10.17
C ALA A 18 9.44 -17.65 -9.09
N ALA A 19 8.34 -17.28 -8.41
CA ALA A 19 7.77 -18.10 -7.34
C ALA A 19 7.13 -19.38 -7.91
N PRO A 20 7.32 -20.54 -7.27
CA PRO A 20 6.76 -21.81 -7.74
C PRO A 20 5.23 -21.87 -7.58
N SER A 21 4.66 -21.14 -6.62
CA SER A 21 3.23 -20.94 -6.45
C SER A 21 2.96 -19.61 -5.74
N LEU A 22 1.72 -19.12 -5.81
CA LEU A 22 1.29 -17.94 -5.06
C LEU A 22 0.87 -18.26 -3.62
N ASP A 23 0.74 -19.55 -3.27
CA ASP A 23 0.37 -20.01 -1.93
C ASP A 23 1.58 -20.07 -0.96
N VAL A 24 2.79 -19.75 -1.43
CA VAL A 24 3.98 -19.69 -0.57
C VAL A 24 3.82 -18.58 0.47
N GLN A 25 4.21 -18.87 1.72
CA GLN A 25 4.13 -17.90 2.82
C GLN A 25 5.21 -16.82 2.70
N VAL A 26 4.87 -15.59 3.05
CA VAL A 26 5.81 -14.47 3.08
C VAL A 26 6.72 -14.60 4.30
N PRO A 27 8.07 -14.60 4.17
CA PRO A 27 8.98 -14.87 5.29
C PRO A 27 8.86 -13.90 6.47
N THR A 28 8.48 -12.64 6.23
CA THR A 28 8.32 -11.62 7.28
C THR A 28 6.93 -11.57 7.90
N CYS A 29 5.94 -12.16 7.22
CA CYS A 29 4.52 -12.18 7.59
C CYS A 29 3.96 -13.58 7.25
N PRO A 30 4.24 -14.60 8.10
CA PRO A 30 3.89 -15.99 7.82
C PRO A 30 2.38 -16.28 7.85
N GLU A 31 1.57 -15.28 8.18
CA GLU A 31 0.12 -15.30 8.08
C GLU A 31 -0.39 -14.98 6.67
N TRP A 32 0.47 -14.47 5.79
CA TRP A 32 0.12 -14.06 4.42
C TRP A 32 0.80 -14.93 3.38
N THR A 33 0.01 -15.35 2.40
CA THR A 33 0.53 -15.93 1.16
C THR A 33 1.13 -14.84 0.26
N LEU A 34 1.94 -15.25 -0.72
CA LEU A 34 2.43 -14.36 -1.76
C LEU A 34 1.28 -13.73 -2.54
N PHE A 35 0.18 -14.45 -2.74
CA PHE A 35 -1.05 -13.91 -3.31
C PHE A 35 -1.58 -12.73 -2.48
N ASP A 36 -1.70 -12.88 -1.17
CA ASP A 36 -2.20 -11.84 -0.27
C ASP A 36 -1.32 -10.58 -0.35
N LEU A 37 0.00 -10.76 -0.38
CA LEU A 37 0.94 -9.64 -0.52
C LEU A 37 0.79 -8.91 -1.87
N VAL A 38 0.71 -9.64 -2.98
CA VAL A 38 0.55 -9.06 -4.32
C VAL A 38 -0.79 -8.32 -4.42
N GLN A 39 -1.86 -8.92 -3.91
CA GLN A 39 -3.19 -8.30 -3.87
C GLN A 39 -3.16 -7.01 -3.06
N HIS A 40 -2.65 -7.05 -1.82
CA HIS A 40 -2.60 -5.89 -0.94
C HIS A 40 -1.83 -4.70 -1.57
N LEU A 41 -0.64 -4.97 -2.13
CA LEU A 41 0.15 -3.93 -2.80
C LEU A 41 -0.53 -3.42 -4.07
N GLY A 42 -1.17 -4.30 -4.83
CA GLY A 42 -1.91 -3.95 -6.04
C GLY A 42 -3.12 -3.07 -5.75
N GLU A 43 -3.89 -3.39 -4.72
CA GLU A 43 -5.04 -2.60 -4.25
C GLU A 43 -4.62 -1.21 -3.81
N GLY A 44 -3.58 -1.09 -2.96
CA GLY A 44 -3.04 0.20 -2.56
C GLY A 44 -2.61 1.05 -3.76
N ARG A 45 -1.95 0.43 -4.76
CA ARG A 45 -1.55 1.13 -5.99
C ARG A 45 -2.76 1.63 -6.79
N ARG A 46 -3.82 0.85 -6.92
CA ARG A 46 -5.05 1.24 -7.62
C ARG A 46 -5.81 2.33 -6.87
N PHE A 47 -5.91 2.22 -5.54
CA PHE A 47 -6.51 3.24 -4.69
C PHE A 47 -5.84 4.60 -4.89
N TRP A 48 -4.51 4.68 -4.76
CA TRP A 48 -3.80 5.94 -4.95
C TRP A 48 -3.84 6.44 -6.39
N ALA A 49 -3.82 5.55 -7.38
CA ALA A 49 -4.01 5.94 -8.77
C ALA A 49 -5.39 6.59 -8.99
N ALA A 50 -6.45 6.03 -8.39
CA ALA A 50 -7.79 6.58 -8.44
C ALA A 50 -7.86 7.95 -7.74
N THR A 51 -7.28 8.09 -6.55
CA THR A 51 -7.20 9.38 -5.83
C THR A 51 -6.50 10.45 -6.64
N VAL A 52 -5.35 10.12 -7.24
CA VAL A 52 -4.60 11.07 -8.09
C VAL A 52 -5.38 11.42 -9.36
N ALA A 53 -6.03 10.44 -9.99
CA ALA A 53 -6.84 10.67 -11.19
C ALA A 53 -8.08 11.54 -10.91
N ALA A 54 -8.68 11.39 -9.73
CA ALA A 54 -9.83 12.19 -9.30
C ALA A 54 -9.46 13.65 -9.01
N GLY A 55 -8.19 13.91 -8.68
CA GLY A 55 -7.65 15.26 -8.49
C GLY A 55 -8.15 15.96 -7.22
N PRO A 56 -7.76 17.23 -7.00
CA PRO A 56 -8.02 17.95 -5.74
C PRO A 56 -9.50 18.18 -5.40
N ALA A 57 -10.39 18.05 -6.38
CA ALA A 57 -11.84 18.20 -6.18
C ALA A 57 -12.49 16.93 -5.59
N ALA A 58 -11.76 15.81 -5.53
CA ALA A 58 -12.21 14.59 -4.90
C ALA A 58 -12.26 14.80 -3.37
N THR A 59 -13.47 14.92 -2.82
CA THR A 59 -13.66 14.93 -1.37
C THR A 59 -13.17 13.60 -0.79
N SER A 60 -12.22 13.65 0.15
CA SER A 60 -11.76 12.46 0.87
C SER A 60 -12.99 11.72 1.40
N PRO A 61 -13.11 10.38 1.27
CA PRO A 61 -14.03 9.65 2.13
C PRO A 61 -13.67 10.07 3.55
N ALA A 62 -14.62 10.65 4.26
CA ALA A 62 -14.40 11.19 5.58
C ALA A 62 -13.65 10.15 6.41
N LYS A 63 -12.55 10.55 7.04
CA LYS A 63 -11.93 9.78 8.11
C LYS A 63 -12.99 9.66 9.19
N SER A 64 -13.79 8.60 9.15
CA SER A 64 -14.74 8.28 10.22
C SER A 64 -13.94 8.13 11.51
N ALA A 65 -14.11 9.12 12.38
CA ALA A 65 -13.72 9.22 13.78
C ALA A 65 -12.49 8.37 14.19
N SER A 66 -11.32 8.99 14.08
CA SER A 66 -10.28 8.77 15.09
C SER A 66 -9.93 10.14 15.72
N GLU A 67 -10.93 10.78 16.33
CA GLU A 67 -10.72 11.47 17.61
C GLU A 67 -10.23 10.36 18.56
N ASP A 68 -8.97 10.30 18.98
CA ASP A 68 -8.48 10.99 20.18
C ASP A 68 -6.95 10.91 20.30
N VAL A 69 -6.18 11.34 19.29
CA VAL A 69 -4.73 11.60 19.49
C VAL A 69 -4.28 12.84 18.73
N GLN A 70 -4.97 13.97 18.93
CA GLN A 70 -4.34 15.28 18.79
C GLN A 70 -3.79 15.65 20.17
N TYR A 71 -2.61 15.13 20.48
CA TYR A 71 -1.83 15.49 21.65
C TYR A 71 -1.61 17.01 21.66
N LEU A 72 -2.20 17.67 22.66
CA LEU A 72 -1.75 18.90 23.34
C LEU A 72 -0.74 19.75 22.57
N VAL A 73 -1.26 20.59 21.67
CA VAL A 73 -0.68 21.91 21.42
C VAL A 73 -1.85 22.86 21.62
N GLU A 74 -1.90 23.49 22.79
CA GLU A 74 -2.00 24.94 22.98
C GLU A 74 -2.16 25.26 24.48
N ALA A 75 -1.18 26.01 25.00
CA ALA A 75 -1.23 27.01 26.08
C ALA A 75 -1.68 26.65 27.51
N GLU A 76 -0.70 26.63 28.43
CA GLU A 76 -0.59 27.72 29.42
C GLU A 76 0.87 28.17 29.56
#